data_AF-A0A846F1F9-F1
#
_entry.id   AF-A0A846F1F9-F1
#
_cell.length_a   1.000
_cell.length_b   1.000
_cell.length_c   1.000
_cell.angle_alpha   90.00
_cell.angle_beta   90.00
_cell.angle_gamma   90.00
#
_symmetry.space_group_name_H-M   'P 1'
#
loop_
_entity.id
_entity.type
_entity.pdbx_description
1 polymer ?
#
loop_
_entity_poly.entity_id
_entity_poly.type
_entity_poly.pdbx_seq_one_letter_code
_entity_poly.pdbx_strand_id
1 'polypeptide(L)'
;MQTAKQKQQRYQISCQGLPLAVYREVAAHLRQVGKVEVDLFFLPVSEPFDYEKSQIGSLCLEYTEDAEDAVRQKVDQILAYYQSKFGPWEANQIAGNGEGD
;
A
#
# COMPACT_ATOMS: atom_id res chain seq x y z
N MET A 1 27.27 -16.45 12.45
CA MET A 1 26.25 -16.73 11.42
C MET A 1 25.67 -15.39 11.00
N GLN A 2 26.03 -14.92 9.81
CA GLN A 2 25.66 -13.61 9.30
C GLN A 2 24.42 -13.85 8.43
N THR A 3 23.23 -13.55 8.95
CA THR A 3 21.98 -13.61 8.18
C THR A 3 22.05 -12.52 7.11
N ALA A 4 22.06 -12.94 5.84
CA ALA A 4 22.02 -12.04 4.71
C ALA A 4 20.77 -11.16 4.85
N LYS A 5 20.97 -9.85 4.85
CA LYS A 5 19.93 -8.82 4.86
C LYS A 5 19.18 -8.91 3.52
N GLN A 6 18.24 -9.83 3.37
CA GLN A 6 17.46 -9.92 2.13
C GLN A 6 16.38 -8.85 2.15
N LYS A 7 16.27 -8.15 1.01
CA LYS A 7 15.45 -6.94 0.88
C LYS A 7 13.97 -7.28 1.07
N GLN A 8 13.41 -6.89 2.20
CA GLN A 8 11.97 -6.65 2.32
C GLN A 8 11.53 -5.78 1.14
N GLN A 9 10.64 -6.31 0.30
CA GLN A 9 10.16 -5.60 -0.89
C GLN A 9 8.98 -4.72 -0.48
N ARG A 10 9.32 -3.58 0.12
CA ARG A 10 8.39 -2.52 0.48
C ARG A 10 8.15 -1.60 -0.71
N TYR A 11 6.91 -1.20 -0.95
CA TYR A 11 6.54 -0.21 -1.96
C TYR A 11 5.23 0.48 -1.60
N GLN A 12 4.99 1.65 -2.18
CA GLN A 12 3.84 2.49 -1.87
C GLN A 12 3.04 2.74 -3.15
N ILE A 13 1.71 2.66 -3.05
CA ILE A 13 0.79 2.88 -4.17
C ILE A 13 -0.37 3.77 -3.76
N SER A 14 -0.83 4.63 -4.66
CA SER A 14 -1.99 5.50 -4.48
C SER A 14 -2.99 5.30 -5.62
N CYS A 15 -4.25 5.58 -5.35
CA CYS A 15 -5.31 5.68 -6.35
C CYS A 15 -6.13 6.93 -6.02
N GLN A 16 -6.09 7.93 -6.90
CA GLN A 16 -6.70 9.24 -6.65
C GLN A 16 -8.24 9.16 -6.59
N GLY A 17 -8.85 8.24 -7.32
CA GLY A 17 -10.30 8.05 -7.35
C GLY A 17 -10.86 7.21 -6.19
N LEU A 18 -10.02 6.79 -5.24
CA LEU A 18 -10.40 5.83 -4.21
C LEU A 18 -10.85 6.55 -2.92
N PRO A 19 -12.11 6.39 -2.47
CA PRO A 19 -12.59 6.98 -1.22
C PRO A 19 -11.91 6.39 0.03
N LEU A 20 -11.94 7.12 1.15
CA LEU A 20 -11.36 6.69 2.43
C LEU A 20 -11.83 5.29 2.87
N ALA A 21 -13.14 5.04 2.80
CA ALA A 21 -13.71 3.75 3.19
C ALA A 21 -13.17 2.61 2.30
N VAL A 22 -13.00 2.88 1.00
CA VAL A 22 -12.48 1.90 0.05
C VAL A 22 -10.98 1.66 0.30
N TYR A 23 -10.19 2.67 0.66
CA TYR A 23 -8.79 2.48 1.05
C TYR A 23 -8.66 1.51 2.23
N ARG A 24 -9.54 1.66 3.22
CA ARG A 24 -9.58 0.77 4.38
C ARG A 24 -9.99 -0.66 4.01
N GLU A 25 -10.95 -0.80 3.10
CA GLU A 25 -11.39 -2.09 2.59
C GLU A 25 -10.28 -2.81 1.81
N VAL A 26 -9.60 -2.10 0.89
CA VAL A 26 -8.47 -2.65 0.14
C VAL A 26 -7.39 -3.14 1.11
N ALA A 27 -7.01 -2.32 2.09
CA ALA A 27 -6.04 -2.71 3.10
C ALA A 27 -6.47 -3.95 3.90
N ALA A 28 -7.76 -4.06 4.25
CA ALA A 28 -8.29 -5.23 4.93
C ALA A 28 -8.18 -6.51 4.06
N HIS A 29 -8.54 -6.45 2.79
CA HIS A 29 -8.43 -7.59 1.87
C HIS A 29 -6.98 -8.00 1.63
N LEU A 30 -6.08 -7.03 1.45
CA LEU A 30 -4.65 -7.33 1.26
C LEU A 30 -4.05 -8.01 2.50
N ARG A 31 -4.35 -7.53 3.71
CA ARG A 31 -3.90 -8.15 4.97
C ARG A 31 -4.39 -9.59 5.13
N GLN A 32 -5.54 -9.94 4.56
CA GLN A 32 -6.07 -11.31 4.60
C GLN A 32 -5.32 -12.29 3.70
N VAL A 33 -4.55 -11.82 2.71
CA VAL A 33 -3.75 -12.70 1.83
C VAL A 33 -2.67 -13.45 2.64
N GLY A 34 -2.20 -12.84 3.73
CA GLY A 34 -1.08 -13.34 4.53
C GLY A 34 0.26 -13.10 3.83
N LYS A 35 1.34 -13.01 4.61
CA LYS A 35 2.71 -12.73 4.11
C LYS A 35 2.85 -11.37 3.39
N VAL A 36 1.89 -10.48 3.58
CA VAL A 36 1.94 -9.07 3.15
C VAL A 36 1.39 -8.21 4.28
N GLU A 37 2.23 -7.32 4.79
CA GLU A 37 1.84 -6.27 5.70
C GLU A 37 1.39 -5.05 4.89
N VAL A 38 0.34 -4.37 5.37
CA VAL A 38 -0.20 -3.19 4.70
C VAL A 38 -0.43 -2.08 5.69
N ASP A 39 0.15 -0.92 5.42
CA ASP A 39 -0.04 0.31 6.18
C ASP A 39 -0.81 1.35 5.34
N LEU A 40 -1.57 2.20 6.04
CA LEU A 40 -2.23 3.36 5.45
C LEU A 40 -1.39 4.61 5.72
N PHE A 41 -0.95 5.29 4.67
CA PHE A 41 -0.26 6.57 4.79
C PHE A 41 -1.25 7.71 4.57
N PHE A 42 -1.38 8.54 5.59
CA PHE A 42 -2.29 9.68 5.60
C PHE A 42 -1.66 10.86 4.85
N LEU A 43 -2.49 11.63 4.15
CA LEU A 43 -2.08 12.93 3.64
C LEU A 43 -1.77 13.85 4.83
N PRO A 44 -0.79 14.77 4.71
CA PRO A 44 -0.54 15.76 5.73
C PRO A 44 -1.83 16.55 6.02
N VAL A 45 -2.10 16.79 7.30
CA VAL A 45 -3.28 17.51 7.77
C VAL A 45 -3.10 19.01 7.48
N SER A 46 -3.25 19.41 6.22
CA SER A 46 -3.23 20.81 5.80
C SER A 46 -4.59 21.29 5.29
N GLU A 47 -5.47 20.37 4.89
CA GLU A 47 -6.82 20.70 4.42
C GLU A 47 -7.89 20.37 5.50
N PRO A 48 -8.97 21.17 5.59
CA PRO A 48 -10.12 20.85 6.42
C PRO A 48 -10.73 19.50 6.01
N PHE A 49 -11.29 18.79 6.99
CA PHE A 49 -11.96 17.50 6.75
C PHE A 49 -13.06 17.62 5.70
N ASP A 50 -12.98 16.79 4.66
CA ASP A 50 -13.96 16.71 3.58
C ASP A 50 -14.34 15.24 3.38
N TYR A 51 -15.64 14.92 3.47
CA TYR A 51 -16.16 13.56 3.30
C TYR A 51 -15.96 13.02 1.89
N GLU A 52 -15.80 13.90 0.90
CA GLU A 52 -15.61 13.53 -0.50
C GLU A 52 -14.13 13.31 -0.84
N LYS A 53 -13.21 13.73 0.04
CA LYS A 53 -11.76 13.54 -0.13
C LYS A 53 -11.22 12.44 0.79
N SER A 54 -10.39 11.56 0.24
CA SER A 54 -9.66 10.59 1.06
C SER A 54 -8.60 11.30 1.90
N GLN A 55 -8.59 11.03 3.20
CA GLN A 55 -7.49 11.41 4.09
C GLN A 55 -6.28 10.46 3.97
N ILE A 56 -6.45 9.34 3.26
CA ILE A 56 -5.38 8.41 2.92
C ILE A 56 -4.80 8.83 1.57
N GLY A 57 -3.51 9.10 1.56
CA GLY A 57 -2.77 9.40 0.33
C GLY A 57 -2.33 8.13 -0.40
N SER A 58 -2.09 7.04 0.34
CA SER A 58 -1.56 5.80 -0.26
C SER A 58 -1.61 4.58 0.68
N LEU A 59 -1.48 3.41 0.08
CA LEU A 59 -1.16 2.15 0.74
C LEU A 59 0.35 1.91 0.68
N CYS A 60 0.92 1.40 1.76
CA CYS A 60 2.28 0.86 1.75
C CYS A 60 2.20 -0.65 1.95
N LEU A 61 2.74 -1.42 1.01
CA LEU A 61 2.75 -2.87 1.02
C LEU A 61 4.18 -3.34 1.30
N GLU A 62 4.30 -4.33 2.18
CA GLU A 62 5.58 -4.96 2.50
C GLU A 62 5.41 -6.48 2.51
N TYR A 63 6.06 -7.16 1.58
CA TYR A 63 6.06 -8.63 1.54
C TYR A 63 7.08 -9.18 2.53
N THR A 64 6.72 -10.29 3.20
CA THR A 64 7.70 -11.07 3.96
C THR A 64 8.70 -11.73 3.01
N GLU A 65 9.88 -12.08 3.52
CA GLU A 65 10.95 -12.68 2.71
C GLU A 65 10.55 -14.05 2.12
N ASP A 66 9.63 -14.76 2.76
CA ASP A 66 9.10 -16.07 2.36
C ASP A 66 7.78 -15.98 1.56
N ALA A 67 7.42 -14.79 1.06
CA ALA A 67 6.25 -14.60 0.22
C ALA A 67 6.42 -15.24 -1.15
N GLU A 68 5.56 -16.21 -1.44
CA GLU A 68 5.56 -16.99 -2.69
C GLU A 68 4.88 -16.22 -3.84
N ASP A 69 5.13 -16.62 -5.09
CA ASP A 69 4.52 -15.98 -6.27
C ASP A 69 2.98 -16.00 -6.22
N ALA A 70 2.39 -17.04 -5.62
CA ALA A 70 0.94 -17.12 -5.44
C ALA A 70 0.37 -16.01 -4.53
N VAL A 71 1.15 -15.54 -3.55
CA VAL A 71 0.78 -14.40 -2.68
C VAL A 71 0.77 -13.12 -3.52
N ARG A 72 1.80 -12.91 -4.35
CA ARG A 72 1.91 -11.74 -5.24
C ARG A 72 0.78 -11.71 -6.25
N GLN A 73 0.48 -12.85 -6.88
CA GLN A 73 -0.64 -12.97 -7.82
C GLN A 73 -2.00 -12.66 -7.17
N LYS A 74 -2.23 -13.08 -5.91
CA LYS A 74 -3.45 -12.72 -5.18
C LYS A 74 -3.53 -11.23 -4.90
N VAL A 75 -2.42 -10.62 -4.47
CA VAL A 75 -2.36 -9.16 -4.28
C VAL A 75 -2.68 -8.43 -5.59
N ASP A 76 -2.06 -8.84 -6.69
CA ASP A 76 -2.30 -8.24 -8.01
C ASP A 76 -3.76 -8.36 -8.45
N GLN A 77 -4.40 -9.51 -8.21
CA GLN A 77 -5.83 -9.72 -8.51
C GLN A 77 -6.74 -8.78 -7.69
N ILE A 78 -6.44 -8.62 -6.40
CA ILE A 78 -7.17 -7.68 -5.53
C ILE A 78 -6.99 -6.26 -6.05
N LEU A 79 -5.76 -5.82 -6.30
CA LEU A 79 -5.47 -4.48 -6.81
C LEU A 79 -6.14 -4.23 -8.17
N ALA A 80 -6.09 -5.19 -9.09
CA ALA A 80 -6.72 -5.10 -10.41
C ALA A 80 -8.24 -4.91 -10.33
N TYR A 81 -8.91 -5.59 -9.38
CA TYR A 81 -10.35 -5.41 -9.17
C TYR A 81 -10.70 -3.97 -8.79
N TYR A 82 -10.00 -3.38 -7.81
CA TYR A 82 -10.24 -1.98 -7.43
C TYR A 82 -9.82 -1.00 -8.51
N GLN A 83 -8.72 -1.28 -9.21
CA GLN A 83 -8.27 -0.46 -10.34
C GLN A 83 -9.35 -0.33 -11.42
N SER A 84 -10.04 -1.44 -11.73
CA SER A 84 -11.10 -1.46 -12.75
C SER A 84 -12.29 -0.56 -12.41
N LYS A 85 -12.47 -0.22 -11.13
CA LYS A 85 -13.62 0.54 -10.62
C LYS A 85 -13.29 2.00 -10.30
N PHE A 86 -12.09 2.26 -9.80
CA PHE A 86 -11.73 3.56 -9.22
C PHE A 86 -10.59 4.28 -9.96
N GLY A 87 -9.95 3.62 -10.93
CA GLY A 87 -8.84 4.17 -11.71
C GLY A 87 -7.49 3.53 -11.38
N PRO A 88 -6.42 3.91 -12.08
CA PRO A 88 -5.11 3.28 -11.97
C PRO A 88 -4.49 3.43 -10.58
N TRP A 89 -3.66 2.46 -10.21
CA TRP A 89 -2.70 2.60 -9.12
C TRP A 89 -1.44 3.30 -9.62
N GLU A 90 -0.97 4.28 -8.86
CA GLU A 90 0.27 5.01 -9.12
C GLU A 90 1.31 4.60 -8.09
N ALA A 91 2.50 4.20 -8.55
CA ALA A 91 3.61 3.88 -7.66
C ALA A 91 4.22 5.17 -7.10
N ASN A 92 4.30 5.26 -5.78
CA ASN A 92 4.94 6.37 -5.09
C ASN A 92 6.39 6.01 -4.75
N GLN A 93 7.30 6.95 -4.95
CA GLN A 93 8.67 6.79 -4.46
C GLN A 93 8.62 6.80 -2.93
N ILE A 94 9.06 5.70 -2.31
CA ILE A 94 9.32 5.67 -0.87
C ILE A 94 10.51 6.62 -0.67
N ALA A 95 10.28 7.80 -0.11
CA ALA A 95 11.37 8.67 0.26
C ALA A 95 12.26 7.89 1.23
N GLY A 96 13.46 7.51 0.79
CA GLY A 96 14.45 6.94 1.68
C GLY A 96 14.69 7.99 2.77
N ASN A 97 14.43 7.63 4.03
CA ASN A 97 14.91 8.44 5.15
C ASN A 97 16.44 8.46 5.04
N GLY A 98 16.97 9.53 4.44
CA GLY A 98 18.35 9.90 4.62
C GLY A 98 18.56 10.16 6.10
N GLU A 99 19.56 9.50 6.67
CA GLU A 99 20.17 9.87 7.94
C GLU A 99 20.37 11.38 8.00
N GLY A 100 19.73 12.03 8.96
CA GLY A 100 19.89 13.43 9.28
C GLY A 100 20.34 13.56 10.74
N ASP A 101 21.66 13.70 10.88
CA ASP A 101 22.50 14.19 12.00
C ASP A 101 22.24 13.65 13.43
#